data_AF-A0A0B4EET7-F1
#
_entry.id   AF-A0A0B4EET7-F1
#
_cell.length_a   1.000
_cell.length_b   1.000
_cell.length_c   1.000
_cell.angle_alpha   90.00
_cell.angle_beta   90.00
_cell.angle_gamma   90.00
#
_symmetry.space_group_name_H-M   'P 1'
#
loop_
_entity.id
_entity.type
_entity.pdbx_description
1 polymer ?
#
loop_
_entity_poly.entity_id
_entity_poly.type
_entity_poly.pdbx_seq_one_letter_code
_entity_poly.pdbx_strand_id
1 'polypeptide(L)'
;MSNGPFWYQLTYSPETSQQTAMRCDVYSSIASKAHELEDAAKISLTNELKQNIREFEKQHKQLTTSGYHSTGANDSHVNILRMVEGHLGQEKIRGYEIKPATVKQQFQSEAFTKADQICQAMACGNEKLDW
;
A
#
# COMPACT_ATOMS: atom_id res chain seq x y z
N MET A 1 -16.62 -17.59 5.18
CA MET A 1 -16.70 -16.53 6.21
C MET A 1 -17.39 -17.16 7.40
N SER A 2 -16.62 -17.48 8.44
CA SER A 2 -17.08 -18.28 9.58
C SER A 2 -18.18 -17.53 10.34
N ASN A 3 -19.34 -18.18 10.50
CA ASN A 3 -20.43 -17.75 11.40
C ASN A 3 -20.01 -17.95 12.87
N GLY A 4 -18.81 -17.50 13.24
CA GLY A 4 -18.33 -17.52 14.62
C GLY A 4 -18.85 -16.31 15.40
N PRO A 5 -18.94 -16.39 16.74
CA PRO A 5 -19.35 -15.26 17.59
C PRO A 5 -18.29 -14.14 17.68
N PHE A 6 -17.23 -14.22 16.88
CA PHE A 6 -16.10 -13.30 16.87
C PHE A 6 -15.66 -13.00 15.44
N TRP A 7 -15.11 -11.81 15.24
CA TRP A 7 -14.44 -11.39 14.01
C TRP A 7 -12.98 -11.07 14.30
N TYR A 8 -12.13 -11.11 13.28
CA TYR A 8 -10.72 -10.78 13.45
C TYR A 8 -10.20 -9.92 12.30
N GLN A 9 -9.17 -9.15 12.59
CA GLN A 9 -8.44 -8.34 11.62
C GLN A 9 -6.99 -8.83 11.57
N LEU A 10 -6.51 -9.11 10.36
CA LEU A 10 -5.10 -9.42 10.11
C LEU A 10 -4.40 -8.18 9.57
N THR A 11 -3.28 -7.80 10.17
CA THR A 11 -2.44 -6.70 9.71
C THR A 11 -1.06 -7.24 9.37
N TYR A 12 -0.60 -6.98 8.15
CA TYR A 12 0.71 -7.41 7.66
C TYR A 12 1.62 -6.20 7.51
N SER A 13 2.82 -6.25 8.10
CA SER A 13 3.81 -5.18 8.03
C SER A 13 5.14 -5.74 7.54
N PRO A 14 5.71 -5.23 6.43
CA PRO A 14 7.00 -5.70 5.95
C PRO A 14 8.10 -5.26 6.92
N GLU A 15 8.89 -6.21 7.40
CA GLU A 15 10.07 -5.91 8.23
C GLU A 15 11.34 -5.93 7.38
N THR A 16 11.43 -6.90 6.46
CA THR A 16 12.51 -7.01 5.47
C THR A 16 11.96 -7.54 4.15
N SER A 17 12.81 -7.66 3.13
CA SER A 17 12.41 -8.29 1.85
C SER A 17 12.03 -9.77 1.97
N GLN A 18 12.34 -10.43 3.10
CA GLN A 18 12.04 -11.85 3.35
C GLN A 18 11.19 -12.08 4.60
N GLN A 19 10.81 -11.03 5.32
CA GLN A 19 10.14 -11.13 6.61
C GLN A 19 8.97 -10.15 6.70
N THR A 20 7.82 -10.66 7.14
CA THR A 20 6.60 -9.88 7.35
C THR A 20 6.07 -10.17 8.75
N ALA A 21 5.92 -9.13 9.56
CA ALA A 21 5.21 -9.23 10.82
C ALA A 21 3.71 -9.34 10.55
N MET A 22 3.05 -10.30 11.21
CA MET A 22 1.60 -10.45 11.17
C MET A 22 1.02 -10.23 12.56
N ARG A 23 0.09 -9.27 12.67
CA ARG A 23 -0.74 -9.06 13.86
C ARG A 23 -2.15 -9.57 13.60
N CYS A 24 -2.71 -10.30 14.57
CA CYS A 24 -4.10 -10.75 14.54
C CYS A 24 -4.85 -10.13 15.72
N ASP A 25 -5.78 -9.23 15.41
CA ASP A 25 -6.66 -8.60 16.39
C ASP A 25 -8.00 -9.33 16.38
N VAL A 26 -8.44 -9.86 17.53
CA VAL A 26 -9.68 -10.64 17.65
C VAL A 26 -10.71 -9.84 18.46
N TYR A 27 -11.93 -9.80 17.94
CA TYR A 27 -13.05 -9.02 18.49
C TYR A 27 -14.26 -9.94 18.68
N SER A 28 -15.01 -9.75 19.75
CA SER A 28 -16.22 -10.51 20.04
C SER A 28 -17.33 -9.56 20.46
N SER A 29 -18.58 -9.88 20.09
CA SER A 29 -19.77 -9.16 20.57
C SER A 29 -20.22 -9.64 21.95
N ILE A 30 -19.66 -10.74 22.45
CA ILE A 30 -19.99 -11.29 23.75
C ILE A 30 -19.30 -10.43 24.82
N ALA A 31 -20.11 -9.74 25.63
CA ALA A 31 -19.69 -9.07 26.85
C ALA A 31 -19.35 -10.09 27.95
N SER A 32 -18.51 -11.08 27.64
CA SER A 32 -17.95 -11.99 28.64
C SER A 32 -16.63 -11.42 29.14
N LYS A 33 -16.35 -11.62 30.42
CA LYS A 33 -15.06 -11.34 31.04
C LYS A 33 -13.98 -11.89 30.11
N ALA A 34 -12.91 -11.13 29.88
CA ALA A 34 -11.85 -11.36 28.90
C ALA A 34 -11.16 -12.76 28.89
N HIS A 35 -11.62 -13.70 29.71
CA HIS A 35 -11.12 -15.06 29.89
C HIS A 35 -11.97 -16.17 29.24
N GLU A 36 -13.13 -15.89 28.65
CA GLU A 36 -13.98 -16.95 28.04
C GLU A 36 -14.04 -16.91 26.50
N LEU A 37 -13.06 -16.29 25.83
CA LEU A 37 -12.83 -16.68 24.44
C LEU A 37 -12.24 -18.09 24.50
N GLU A 38 -13.13 -19.08 24.46
CA GLU A 38 -12.86 -20.51 24.64
C GLU A 38 -11.49 -20.87 24.07
N ASP A 39 -10.57 -21.36 24.91
CA ASP A 39 -9.17 -21.63 24.51
C ASP A 39 -9.12 -22.50 23.24
N ALA A 40 -10.10 -23.39 23.07
CA ALA A 40 -10.29 -24.20 21.87
C ALA A 40 -10.50 -23.36 20.59
N ALA A 41 -11.31 -22.30 20.63
CA ALA A 41 -11.57 -21.41 19.50
C ALA A 41 -10.32 -20.60 19.14
N LYS A 42 -9.60 -20.09 20.15
CA LYS A 42 -8.32 -19.38 19.94
C LYS A 42 -7.25 -20.29 19.34
N ILE A 43 -7.13 -21.52 19.85
CA ILE A 43 -6.20 -22.54 19.34
C ILE A 43 -6.57 -22.91 17.91
N SER A 44 -7.85 -23.12 17.62
CA SER A 44 -8.36 -23.43 16.29
C SER A 44 -8.01 -22.32 15.29
N LEU A 45 -8.33 -21.06 15.61
CA LEU A 45 -7.99 -19.91 14.76
C LEU A 45 -6.47 -19.78 14.56
N THR A 46 -5.68 -19.96 15.62
CA THR A 46 -4.22 -19.90 15.52
C THR A 46 -3.68 -20.96 14.57
N ASN A 47 -4.24 -22.17 14.61
CA ASN A 47 -3.84 -23.27 13.74
C ASN A 47 -4.25 -23.03 12.29
N GLU A 48 -5.46 -22.51 12.06
CA GLU A 48 -5.94 -22.11 10.74
C GLU A 48 -5.03 -21.04 10.11
N LEU A 49 -4.73 -19.97 10.86
CA LEU A 49 -3.85 -18.90 10.39
C LEU A 49 -2.44 -19.42 10.09
N LYS A 50 -1.87 -20.25 10.96
CA LYS A 50 -0.56 -20.88 10.71
C LYS A 50 -0.56 -21.74 9.45
N GLN A 51 -1.65 -22.48 9.20
CA GLN A 51 -1.77 -23.31 8.01
C GLN A 51 -1.84 -22.46 6.74
N ASN A 52 -2.65 -21.40 6.75
CA ASN A 52 -2.76 -20.46 5.63
C ASN A 52 -1.41 -19.79 5.33
N ILE A 53 -0.69 -19.34 6.36
CA ILE A 53 0.65 -18.74 6.21
C ILE A 53 1.61 -19.73 5.56
N ARG A 54 1.65 -20.99 6.03
CA ARG A 54 2.52 -22.03 5.45
C ARG A 54 2.20 -22.28 3.98
N GLU A 55 0.92 -22.22 3.60
CA GLU A 55 0.51 -22.38 2.22
C GLU A 55 0.96 -21.20 1.35
N PHE A 56 0.82 -19.97 1.84
CA PHE A 56 1.34 -18.78 1.16
C PHE A 56 2.87 -18.82 1.04
N GLU A 57 3.58 -19.20 2.11
CA GLU A 57 5.04 -19.35 2.08
C GLU A 57 5.47 -20.44 1.09
N LYS A 58 4.73 -21.55 1.01
CA LYS A 58 4.98 -22.61 0.02
C LYS A 58 4.77 -22.10 -1.39
N GLN A 59 3.69 -21.37 -1.66
CA GLN A 59 3.41 -20.78 -2.97
C GLN A 59 4.48 -19.75 -3.35
N HIS A 60 4.85 -18.86 -2.43
CA HIS A 60 5.93 -17.90 -2.62
C HIS A 60 7.26 -18.61 -2.91
N LYS A 61 7.58 -19.65 -2.14
CA LYS A 61 8.78 -20.46 -2.38
C LYS A 61 8.72 -21.14 -3.74
N GLN A 62 7.61 -21.71 -4.16
CA GLN A 62 7.46 -22.30 -5.50
C GLN A 62 7.71 -21.26 -6.60
N LEU A 63 7.14 -20.06 -6.47
CA LEU A 63 7.35 -18.97 -7.46
C LEU A 63 8.81 -18.50 -7.51
N THR A 64 9.49 -18.45 -6.37
CA THR A 64 10.88 -17.97 -6.26
C THR A 64 11.92 -19.05 -6.57
N THR A 65 11.68 -20.32 -6.21
CA THR A 65 12.60 -21.45 -6.42
C THR A 65 12.40 -22.20 -7.73
N SER A 66 11.20 -22.17 -8.32
CA SER A 66 11.00 -22.75 -9.65
C SER A 66 11.91 -22.10 -10.69
N GLY A 67 12.45 -20.91 -10.39
CA GLY A 67 12.88 -19.99 -11.43
C GLY A 67 11.65 -19.66 -12.26
N TYR A 68 11.32 -18.39 -12.41
CA TYR A 68 10.43 -18.05 -13.48
C TYR A 68 11.18 -18.33 -14.81
N HIS A 69 11.26 -19.60 -15.23
CA HIS A 69 11.25 -20.03 -16.62
C HIS A 69 9.88 -19.70 -17.22
N SER A 70 9.38 -18.49 -16.98
CA SER A 70 8.54 -17.87 -17.96
C SER A 70 9.50 -17.31 -18.97
N THR A 71 9.60 -18.03 -20.07
CA THR A 71 10.00 -17.50 -21.36
C THR A 71 9.17 -16.28 -21.81
N GLY A 72 8.31 -15.69 -20.95
CA GLY A 72 7.63 -14.41 -21.18
C GLY A 72 7.67 -13.37 -20.04
N ALA A 73 7.85 -13.72 -18.76
CA ALA A 73 7.84 -12.71 -17.68
C ALA A 73 9.22 -12.34 -17.10
N ASN A 74 10.27 -13.12 -17.38
CA ASN A 74 11.62 -12.59 -17.21
C ASN A 74 11.83 -11.43 -18.21
N ASP A 75 11.29 -11.57 -19.42
CA ASP A 75 11.21 -10.50 -20.40
C ASP A 75 10.36 -9.32 -19.93
N SER A 76 9.26 -9.53 -19.20
CA SER A 76 8.45 -8.41 -18.69
C SER A 76 9.18 -7.61 -17.62
N HIS A 77 9.84 -8.27 -16.65
CA HIS A 77 10.62 -7.59 -15.62
C HIS A 77 11.86 -6.90 -16.20
N VAL A 78 12.58 -7.55 -17.12
CA VAL A 78 13.71 -6.94 -17.83
C VAL A 78 13.24 -5.78 -18.71
N ASN A 79 12.08 -5.89 -19.36
CA ASN A 79 11.48 -4.80 -20.12
C ASN A 79 11.07 -3.63 -19.24
N ILE A 80 10.48 -3.89 -18.07
CA ILE A 80 10.13 -2.84 -17.10
C ILE A 80 11.39 -2.15 -16.61
N LEU A 81 12.42 -2.90 -16.21
CA LEU A 81 13.69 -2.34 -15.76
C LEU A 81 14.32 -1.47 -16.87
N ARG A 82 14.39 -1.99 -18.10
CA ARG A 82 14.93 -1.28 -19.27
C ARG A 82 14.12 -0.03 -19.61
N MET A 83 12.79 -0.08 -19.51
CA MET A 83 11.93 1.09 -19.71
C MET A 83 12.16 2.14 -18.62
N VAL A 84 12.31 1.74 -17.37
CA VAL A 84 12.60 2.65 -16.24
C VAL A 84 13.98 3.28 -16.39
N GLU A 85 15.01 2.51 -16.75
CA GLU A 85 16.35 3.02 -17.00
C GLU A 85 16.40 3.97 -18.21
N GLY A 86 15.71 3.63 -19.30
CA GLY A 86 15.57 4.49 -20.47
C GLY A 86 14.84 5.79 -20.15
N HIS A 87 13.77 5.72 -19.36
CA HIS A 87 13.05 6.89 -18.88
C HIS A 87 13.94 7.76 -17.98
N LEU A 88 14.66 7.16 -17.02
CA LEU A 88 15.60 7.87 -16.15
C LEU A 88 16.72 8.56 -16.95
N GLY A 89 17.23 7.92 -18.02
CA GLY A 89 18.18 8.52 -18.94
C GLY A 89 17.60 9.72 -19.70
N GLN A 90 16.35 9.60 -20.17
CA GLN A 90 15.64 10.70 -20.81
C GLN A 90 15.39 11.86 -19.85
N GLU A 91 15.05 11.60 -18.58
CA GLU A 91 14.86 12.64 -17.57
C GLU A 91 16.16 13.37 -17.24
N LYS A 92 17.28 12.64 -17.12
CA LYS A 92 18.62 13.22 -16.95
C LYS A 92 19.00 14.13 -18.12
N ILE A 93 18.74 13.71 -19.37
CA ILE A 93 19.02 14.51 -20.56
C ILE A 93 18.11 15.74 -20.63
N ARG A 94 16.83 15.59 -20.26
CA ARG A 94 15.84 16.67 -20.25
C ARG A 94 16.03 17.64 -19.07
N GLY A 95 16.92 17.33 -18.13
CA GLY A 95 17.30 18.23 -17.02
C GLY A 95 16.20 18.46 -15.99
N TYR A 96 15.13 17.66 -15.99
CA TYR A 96 14.10 17.75 -14.95
C TYR A 96 14.56 16.92 -13.76
N GLU A 97 15.26 17.59 -12.85
CA GLU A 97 15.48 17.09 -11.51
C GLU A 97 14.10 16.82 -10.88
N ILE A 98 13.73 15.55 -10.70
CA ILE A 98 12.63 15.22 -9.78
C ILE A 98 13.14 15.54 -8.38
N LYS A 99 13.01 16.82 -8.00
CA LYS A 99 13.04 17.24 -6.61
C LYS A 99 11.66 16.92 -6.02
N PRO A 100 11.50 15.87 -5.20
CA PRO A 100 10.30 15.78 -4.41
C PRO A 100 10.33 17.02 -3.50
N ALA A 101 9.37 17.92 -3.71
CA ALA A 101 9.21 19.24 -3.06
C ALA A 101 9.81 20.51 -3.70
N THR A 102 9.97 20.60 -5.03
CA THR A 102 9.89 21.94 -5.68
C THR A 102 8.88 21.96 -6.81
N VAL A 103 7.61 21.98 -6.40
CA VAL A 103 6.50 22.55 -7.17
C VAL A 103 6.83 24.03 -7.36
N LYS A 104 7.57 24.41 -8.41
CA LYS A 104 7.72 25.82 -8.80
C LYS A 104 7.40 26.05 -10.28
N GLN A 105 7.58 25.03 -11.12
CA GLN A 105 7.29 25.14 -12.56
C GLN A 105 5.83 24.87 -12.94
N GLN A 106 5.04 24.19 -12.09
CA GLN A 106 3.60 23.96 -12.36
C GLN A 106 2.72 25.20 -12.06
N PHE A 107 3.30 26.28 -11.53
CA PHE A 107 2.59 27.47 -11.09
C PHE A 107 2.49 28.58 -12.15
N GLN A 108 2.74 28.26 -13.42
CA GLN A 108 2.68 29.23 -14.53
C GLN A 108 1.44 29.05 -15.43
N SER A 109 0.53 28.12 -15.11
CA SER A 109 -0.72 28.02 -15.87
C SER A 109 -1.68 29.14 -15.47
N GLU A 110 -2.41 29.66 -16.45
CA GLU A 110 -3.40 30.73 -16.25
C GLU A 110 -4.48 30.32 -15.22
N ALA A 111 -4.84 29.03 -15.22
CA ALA A 111 -5.73 28.43 -14.24
C ALA A 111 -5.16 28.48 -12.81
N PHE A 112 -3.85 28.25 -12.65
CA PHE A 112 -3.19 28.34 -11.36
C PHE A 112 -3.13 29.78 -10.85
N THR A 113 -2.78 30.75 -11.70
CA THR A 113 -2.78 32.17 -11.32
C THR A 113 -4.15 32.63 -10.86
N LYS A 114 -5.22 32.18 -11.54
CA LYS A 114 -6.60 32.50 -11.14
C LYS A 114 -6.98 31.86 -9.81
N ALA A 115 -6.57 30.62 -9.56
CA ALA A 115 -6.81 29.96 -8.28
C ALA A 115 -6.07 30.64 -7.11
N ASP A 116 -4.82 31.07 -7.33
CA ASP A 116 -4.04 31.78 -6.32
C ASP A 116 -4.64 33.15 -5.97
N GLN A 117 -5.14 33.88 -6.98
CA GLN A 117 -5.87 35.14 -6.78
C GLN A 117 -7.15 34.95 -5.94
N ILE A 118 -7.91 33.88 -6.20
CA ILE A 118 -9.10 33.55 -5.42
C ILE A 118 -8.72 33.22 -3.97
N CYS A 119 -7.66 32.43 -3.77
CA CYS A 119 -7.17 32.11 -2.43
C CYS A 119 -6.70 33.35 -1.66
N GLN A 120 -6.01 34.28 -2.32
CA GLN A 120 -5.61 35.57 -1.72
C GLN A 120 -6.83 36.44 -1.36
N ALA A 121 -7.84 36.49 -2.23
CA ALA A 121 -9.08 37.20 -1.97
C ALA A 121 -9.86 36.59 -0.78
N MET A 122 -9.86 35.26 -0.63
CA MET A 122 -10.49 34.62 0.53
C MET A 122 -9.69 34.77 1.83
N ALA A 123 -8.35 34.87 1.76
CA ALA A 123 -7.49 35.06 2.93
C ALA A 123 -7.56 36.50 3.49
N CYS A 124 -7.75 37.50 2.63
CA CYS A 124 -8.10 38.85 3.05
C CYS A 124 -9.62 38.94 3.17
N GLY A 125 -10.18 38.45 4.28
CA GLY A 125 -11.62 38.34 4.52
C GLY A 125 -12.39 39.67 4.48
N ASN A 126 -12.62 40.21 3.29
CA ASN A 126 -13.59 41.23 2.95
C ASN A 126 -13.70 41.33 1.42
N GLU A 127 -14.67 40.61 0.85
CA GLU A 127 -15.64 41.15 -0.11
C GLU A 127 -16.63 40.05 -0.52
N LYS A 128 -17.92 40.41 -0.56
CA LYS A 128 -18.99 39.55 -1.08
C LYS A 128 -18.77 39.38 -2.58
N LEU A 129 -18.54 38.14 -3.01
CA LEU A 129 -18.62 37.78 -4.42
C LEU A 129 -20.10 37.59 -4.77
N ASP A 130 -20.69 38.59 -5.42
CA ASP A 130 -21.97 38.43 -6.11
C ASP A 130 -21.72 37.58 -7.36
N TRP A 131 -22.44 36.46 -7.43
CA TRP A 131 -22.43 35.52 -8.55
C TRP A 131 -23.20 36.07 -9.76
#